data_AF-A0A0G0QQY6-F1
#
_entry.id   AF-A0A0G0QQY6-F1
#
_cell.length_a   1.000
_cell.length_b   1.000
_cell.length_c   1.000
_cell.angle_alpha   90.00
_cell.angle_beta   90.00
_cell.angle_gamma   90.00
#
_symmetry.space_group_name_H-M   'P 1'
#
loop_
_entity.id
_entity.type
_entity.pdbx_description
1 polymer ?
#
loop_
_entity_poly.entity_id
_entity_poly.type
_entity_poly.pdbx_seq_one_letter_code
_entity_poly.pdbx_strand_id
1 'polypeptide(L)'
;MINKITNLISNPTTLLVLWLGFLLSPLLSWVRLFYIVGESGYKFHVRGASTLLFYAPYFLALCALMILLFWFKELIAKGLSTIRKKTLGILSLFSLGFILIAKYLMEMEYNSYPNFLYQYSGITVAQLELMSFVAGFQLLLFLITLVYESSFKPGTKRLPKKNQTNHSFRTRASLMMAFVGISGLLALSAQTLLNWTLLLGEESGGYETRIGKHYKYIVLLSEHTPTDSLVIHPPQGDRWPAIGNQPVLRYFLYPRTLVSGALLNDQEDMEKIKVGYFTEVPATSGDAIWPIIIDSNKSIIFDGENEIKYKSLEEIFTSDEGKVFKVVF
;
A
#
# COMPACT_ATOMS: atom_id res chain seq x y z
N MET A 1 22.86 -28.45 17.80
CA MET A 1 21.86 -27.64 17.07
C MET A 1 22.22 -26.14 17.09
N ILE A 2 22.52 -25.56 18.25
CA ILE A 2 22.88 -24.13 18.42
C ILE A 2 24.01 -23.67 17.47
N ASN A 3 25.11 -24.42 17.37
CA ASN A 3 26.24 -24.04 16.50
C ASN A 3 25.87 -23.97 15.00
N LYS A 4 24.89 -24.78 14.54
CA LYS A 4 24.42 -24.73 13.15
C LYS A 4 23.59 -23.46 12.91
N ILE A 5 22.74 -23.09 13.86
CA ILE A 5 21.91 -21.88 13.80
C ILE A 5 22.79 -20.63 13.84
N THR A 6 23.78 -20.57 14.73
CA THR A 6 24.72 -19.44 14.77
C THR A 6 25.51 -19.34 13.48
N ASN A 7 25.98 -20.45 12.91
CA ASN A 7 26.69 -20.42 11.63
C ASN A 7 25.82 -19.87 10.50
N LEU A 8 24.53 -20.25 10.46
CA LEU A 8 23.57 -19.74 9.50
C LEU A 8 23.34 -18.22 9.66
N ILE A 9 23.05 -17.74 10.88
CA ILE A 9 22.85 -16.31 11.19
C ILE A 9 24.11 -15.49 10.88
N SER A 10 25.27 -16.09 11.06
CA SER A 10 26.56 -15.45 10.85
C SER A 10 26.95 -15.37 9.35
N ASN A 11 26.24 -16.08 8.48
CA ASN A 11 26.54 -16.16 7.05
C ASN A 11 25.96 -14.93 6.32
N PRO A 12 26.79 -14.12 5.64
CA PRO A 12 26.31 -12.98 4.86
C PRO A 12 25.29 -13.35 3.77
N THR A 13 25.42 -14.55 3.20
CA THR A 13 24.49 -15.04 2.16
C THR A 13 23.07 -15.18 2.70
N THR A 14 22.89 -15.53 3.97
CA THR A 14 21.56 -15.67 4.58
C THR A 14 20.84 -14.33 4.64
N LEU A 15 21.52 -13.26 5.06
CA LEU A 15 20.93 -11.91 5.07
C LEU A 15 20.55 -11.45 3.65
N LEU A 16 21.40 -11.75 2.66
CA LEU A 16 21.15 -11.43 1.26
C LEU A 16 19.94 -12.18 0.70
N VAL A 17 19.81 -13.48 1.00
CA VAL A 17 18.66 -14.30 0.60
C VAL A 17 17.36 -13.79 1.25
N LEU A 18 17.40 -13.41 2.52
CA LEU A 18 16.23 -12.81 3.19
C LEU A 18 15.81 -11.51 2.51
N TRP A 19 16.76 -10.63 2.17
CA TRP A 19 16.47 -9.41 1.43
C TRP A 19 15.89 -9.70 0.04
N LEU A 20 16.44 -10.65 -0.72
CA LEU A 20 15.87 -11.04 -2.00
C LEU A 20 14.42 -11.55 -1.85
N GLY A 21 14.15 -12.39 -0.85
CA GLY A 21 12.79 -12.85 -0.56
C GLY A 21 11.85 -11.69 -0.21
N PHE A 22 12.37 -10.69 0.49
CA PHE A 22 11.62 -9.52 0.90
C PHE A 22 11.32 -8.56 -0.27
N LEU A 23 12.29 -8.38 -1.18
CA LEU A 23 12.13 -7.64 -2.45
C LEU A 23 11.19 -8.34 -3.43
N LEU A 24 11.01 -9.66 -3.31
CA LEU A 24 10.06 -10.44 -4.10
C LEU A 24 8.63 -10.38 -3.55
N SER A 25 8.40 -9.80 -2.37
CA SER A 25 7.05 -9.67 -1.79
C SER A 25 6.02 -8.95 -2.68
N PRO A 26 6.35 -7.90 -3.46
CA PRO A 26 5.38 -7.29 -4.38
C PRO A 26 4.92 -8.29 -5.44
N LEU A 27 5.85 -9.13 -5.93
CA LEU A 27 5.59 -10.15 -6.93
C LEU A 27 4.73 -11.28 -6.36
N LEU A 28 4.93 -11.64 -5.09
CA LEU A 28 4.08 -12.59 -4.37
C LEU A 28 2.67 -12.05 -4.14
N SER A 29 2.53 -10.76 -3.81
CA SER A 29 1.23 -10.08 -3.70
C SER A 29 0.51 -10.01 -5.05
N TRP A 30 1.24 -9.74 -6.13
CA TRP A 30 0.69 -9.75 -7.48
C TRP A 30 0.16 -11.13 -7.85
N VAL A 31 0.97 -12.19 -7.63
CA VAL A 31 0.54 -13.58 -7.81
C VAL A 31 -0.71 -13.89 -6.98
N ARG A 32 -0.77 -13.45 -5.72
CA ARG A 32 -1.94 -13.60 -4.86
C ARG A 32 -3.20 -12.97 -5.46
N LEU A 33 -3.11 -11.78 -6.05
CA LEU A 33 -4.26 -11.12 -6.68
C LEU A 33 -4.81 -11.95 -7.84
N PHE A 34 -3.95 -12.51 -8.70
CA PHE A 34 -4.38 -13.42 -9.78
C PHE A 34 -5.11 -14.67 -9.26
N TYR A 35 -4.62 -15.26 -8.16
CA TYR A 35 -5.25 -16.45 -7.56
C TYR A 35 -6.57 -16.18 -6.86
N ILE A 36 -6.78 -14.98 -6.30
CA ILE A 36 -8.04 -14.61 -5.65
C ILE A 36 -9.13 -14.30 -6.69
N VAL A 37 -8.75 -13.73 -7.84
CA VAL A 37 -9.68 -13.38 -8.93
C VAL A 37 -10.03 -14.57 -9.81
N GLY A 38 -9.21 -15.63 -9.84
CA GLY A 38 -9.47 -16.86 -10.59
C GLY A 38 -10.63 -17.68 -10.00
N GLU A 39 -11.74 -17.76 -10.73
CA GLU A 39 -12.93 -18.53 -10.34
C GLU A 39 -12.68 -20.05 -10.24
N SER A 40 -13.38 -20.65 -9.26
CA SER A 40 -13.80 -22.05 -9.15
C SER A 40 -12.80 -23.10 -8.60
N GLY A 41 -13.24 -23.81 -7.56
CA GLY A 41 -12.74 -25.15 -7.19
C GLY A 41 -11.89 -25.29 -5.92
N TYR A 42 -10.78 -24.56 -5.78
CA TYR A 42 -9.74 -24.88 -4.79
C TYR A 42 -9.76 -24.00 -3.53
N LYS A 43 -10.89 -23.96 -2.80
CA LYS A 43 -11.15 -22.91 -1.81
C LYS A 43 -10.34 -22.94 -0.50
N PHE A 44 -9.81 -24.07 -0.04
CA PHE A 44 -9.13 -24.13 1.27
C PHE A 44 -7.60 -23.96 1.17
N HIS A 45 -6.93 -24.75 0.32
CA HIS A 45 -5.47 -24.71 0.18
C HIS A 45 -4.96 -23.38 -0.41
N VAL A 46 -5.71 -22.79 -1.34
CA VAL A 46 -5.36 -21.50 -1.95
C VAL A 46 -5.50 -20.36 -0.93
N ARG A 47 -6.51 -20.43 -0.05
CA ARG A 47 -6.68 -19.44 1.03
C ARG A 47 -5.54 -19.52 2.05
N GLY A 48 -5.16 -20.73 2.48
CA GLY A 48 -4.02 -20.94 3.37
C GLY A 48 -2.69 -20.48 2.77
N ALA A 49 -2.42 -20.80 1.50
CA ALA A 49 -1.23 -20.33 0.79
C ALA A 49 -1.24 -18.80 0.63
N SER A 50 -2.38 -18.21 0.29
CA SER A 50 -2.52 -16.75 0.21
C SER A 50 -2.26 -16.07 1.55
N THR A 51 -2.72 -16.62 2.66
CA THR A 51 -2.48 -16.08 4.00
C THR A 51 -1.00 -16.20 4.38
N LEU A 52 -0.36 -17.34 4.08
CA LEU A 52 1.08 -17.51 4.27
C LEU A 52 1.89 -16.49 3.47
N LEU A 53 1.55 -16.28 2.19
CA LEU A 53 2.22 -15.30 1.33
C LEU A 53 2.02 -13.87 1.83
N PHE A 54 0.86 -13.56 2.41
CA PHE A 54 0.59 -12.26 3.01
C PHE A 54 1.48 -11.98 4.24
N TYR A 55 1.70 -12.97 5.10
CA TYR A 55 2.53 -12.83 6.30
C TYR A 55 4.03 -13.08 6.08
N ALA A 56 4.41 -13.68 4.95
CA ALA A 56 5.80 -14.00 4.64
C ALA A 56 6.75 -12.78 4.72
N PRO A 57 6.40 -11.58 4.23
CA PRO A 57 7.28 -10.42 4.35
C PRO A 57 7.57 -10.08 5.81
N TYR A 58 6.56 -10.09 6.68
CA TYR A 58 6.73 -9.80 8.11
C TYR A 58 7.67 -10.81 8.79
N PHE A 59 7.52 -12.09 8.46
CA PHE A 59 8.42 -13.14 8.96
C PHE A 59 9.86 -12.93 8.46
N LEU A 60 10.05 -12.64 7.17
CA LEU A 60 11.37 -12.39 6.59
C LEU A 60 12.05 -11.16 7.21
N ALA A 61 11.30 -10.09 7.44
CA ALA A 61 11.78 -8.89 8.12
C ALA A 61 12.24 -9.19 9.55
N LEU A 62 11.47 -9.98 10.30
CA LEU A 62 11.84 -10.40 11.65
C LEU A 62 13.14 -11.22 11.63
N CYS A 63 13.28 -12.17 10.71
CA CYS A 63 14.51 -12.93 10.53
C CYS A 63 15.71 -12.02 10.19
N ALA A 64 15.53 -11.06 9.28
CA ALA A 64 16.58 -10.11 8.91
C ALA A 64 16.98 -9.24 10.11
N LEU A 65 16.02 -8.75 10.89
CA LEU A 65 16.26 -7.96 12.10
C LEU A 65 17.06 -8.74 13.14
N MET A 66 16.72 -10.01 13.39
CA MET A 66 17.49 -10.86 14.30
C MET A 66 18.94 -11.04 13.86
N ILE A 67 19.19 -11.21 12.56
CA ILE A 67 20.55 -11.29 12.01
C ILE A 67 21.29 -9.97 12.22
N LEU A 68 20.66 -8.84 11.92
CA LEU A 68 21.26 -7.52 12.09
C LEU A 68 21.58 -7.23 13.57
N LEU A 69 20.69 -7.60 14.50
CA LEU A 69 20.93 -7.50 15.94
C LEU A 69 22.11 -8.38 16.39
N PHE A 70 22.20 -9.61 15.86
CA PHE A 70 23.35 -10.47 16.12
C PHE A 70 24.66 -9.84 15.59
N TRP A 71 24.63 -9.27 14.39
CA TRP A 71 25.80 -8.61 13.80
C TRP A 71 26.18 -7.33 14.56
N PHE A 72 25.21 -6.58 15.08
CA PHE A 72 25.45 -5.44 15.95
C PHE A 72 26.13 -5.86 17.26
N LYS A 73 25.65 -6.93 17.90
CA LYS A 73 26.31 -7.49 19.09
C LYS A 73 27.75 -7.91 18.79
N GLU A 74 28.00 -8.59 17.66
CA GLU A 74 29.36 -8.99 17.27
C GLU A 74 30.25 -7.79 16.92
N LEU A 75 29.70 -6.75 16.29
CA LEU A 75 30.41 -5.51 16.00
C LEU A 75 30.95 -4.89 17.28
N ILE A 76 30.14 -4.79 18.33
CA ILE A 76 30.54 -4.26 19.63
C ILE A 76 31.58 -5.16 20.30
N ALA A 77 31.38 -6.48 20.27
CA ALA A 77 32.23 -7.42 21.02
C ALA A 77 33.63 -7.62 20.43
N LYS A 78 33.73 -7.75 19.10
CA LYS A 78 34.98 -8.16 18.42
C LYS A 78 35.18 -7.53 17.03
N GLY A 79 34.23 -6.70 16.58
CA GLY A 79 34.20 -6.17 15.22
C GLY A 79 33.66 -7.15 14.18
N LEU A 80 33.25 -6.62 13.02
CA LEU A 80 32.75 -7.41 11.90
C LEU A 80 33.87 -7.74 10.89
N SER A 81 33.75 -8.92 10.26
CA SER A 81 34.63 -9.33 9.17
C SER A 81 34.45 -8.43 7.93
N THR A 82 35.48 -8.35 7.10
CA THR A 82 35.47 -7.52 5.87
C THR A 82 34.32 -7.91 4.94
N ILE A 83 34.01 -9.20 4.83
CA ILE A 83 32.92 -9.70 3.99
C ILE A 83 31.57 -9.17 4.51
N ARG A 84 31.30 -9.30 5.81
CA ARG A 84 30.03 -8.80 6.40
C ARG A 84 29.87 -7.29 6.25
N LYS A 85 30.94 -6.52 6.40
CA LYS A 85 30.93 -5.06 6.17
C LYS A 85 30.57 -4.72 4.73
N LYS A 86 31.20 -5.39 3.76
CA LYS A 86 30.88 -5.22 2.34
C LYS A 86 29.42 -5.59 2.07
N THR A 87 28.94 -6.69 2.64
CA THR A 87 27.54 -7.10 2.53
C THR A 87 26.59 -6.05 3.12
N LEU A 88 26.86 -5.51 4.31
CA LEU A 88 26.07 -4.42 4.90
C LEU A 88 26.03 -3.18 4.00
N GLY A 89 27.18 -2.75 3.47
CA GLY A 89 27.25 -1.59 2.59
C GLY A 89 26.46 -1.79 1.29
N ILE A 90 26.64 -2.94 0.63
CA ILE A 90 25.90 -3.30 -0.59
C ILE A 90 24.39 -3.33 -0.29
N LEU A 91 23.97 -4.09 0.72
CA LEU A 91 22.56 -4.20 1.05
C LEU A 91 21.95 -2.86 1.42
N SER A 92 22.69 -1.96 2.10
CA SER A 92 22.15 -0.65 2.51
C SER A 92 21.88 0.24 1.31
N LEU A 93 22.77 0.22 0.32
CA LEU A 93 22.59 0.95 -0.93
C LEU A 93 21.39 0.42 -1.72
N PHE A 94 21.30 -0.91 -1.87
CA PHE A 94 20.20 -1.56 -2.58
C PHE A 94 18.85 -1.37 -1.87
N SER A 95 18.79 -1.52 -0.55
CA SER A 95 17.55 -1.36 0.21
C SER A 95 17.04 0.08 0.15
N LEU A 96 17.94 1.06 0.23
CA LEU A 96 17.58 2.48 0.14
C LEU A 96 17.05 2.81 -1.26
N GLY A 97 17.73 2.36 -2.32
CA GLY A 97 17.27 2.52 -3.69
C GLY A 97 15.89 1.89 -3.92
N PHE A 98 15.67 0.68 -3.43
CA PHE A 98 14.37 0.01 -3.52
C PHE A 98 13.27 0.76 -2.78
N ILE A 99 13.51 1.22 -1.54
CA ILE A 99 12.49 1.96 -0.77
C ILE A 99 12.11 3.27 -1.46
N LEU A 100 13.07 3.99 -2.04
CA LEU A 100 12.79 5.21 -2.80
C LEU A 100 11.92 4.91 -4.03
N ILE A 101 12.24 3.86 -4.77
CA ILE A 101 11.43 3.41 -5.92
C ILE A 101 10.03 2.99 -5.45
N ALA A 102 9.93 2.18 -4.39
CA ALA A 102 8.65 1.71 -3.87
C ALA A 102 7.76 2.86 -3.36
N LYS A 103 8.35 3.84 -2.64
CA LYS A 103 7.65 5.07 -2.24
C LYS A 103 7.16 5.87 -3.46
N TYR A 104 8.00 6.04 -4.47
CA TYR A 104 7.63 6.72 -5.70
C TYR A 104 6.48 6.01 -6.42
N LEU A 105 6.54 4.67 -6.53
CA LEU A 105 5.47 3.88 -7.13
C LEU A 105 4.16 4.00 -6.34
N MET A 106 4.21 3.94 -5.01
CA MET A 106 3.03 4.11 -4.16
C MET A 106 2.45 5.53 -4.26
N GLU A 107 3.30 6.56 -4.36
CA GLU A 107 2.86 7.93 -4.55
C GLU A 107 2.19 8.12 -5.92
N MET A 108 2.77 7.57 -6.99
CA MET A 108 2.10 7.55 -8.31
C MET A 108 0.77 6.81 -8.23
N GLU A 109 0.72 5.68 -7.53
CA GLU A 109 -0.49 4.88 -7.39
C GLU A 109 -1.57 5.61 -6.60
N TYR A 110 -1.22 6.27 -5.49
CA TYR A 110 -2.12 7.09 -4.70
C TYR A 110 -2.69 8.26 -5.53
N ASN A 111 -1.84 8.93 -6.31
CA ASN A 111 -2.25 10.05 -7.15
C ASN A 111 -3.11 9.62 -8.34
N SER A 112 -2.83 8.45 -8.93
CA SER A 112 -3.60 7.91 -10.07
C SER A 112 -4.84 7.13 -9.64
N TYR A 113 -4.87 6.59 -8.43
CA TYR A 113 -5.93 5.69 -7.97
C TYR A 113 -6.26 5.90 -6.47
N PRO A 114 -6.70 7.10 -6.07
CA PRO A 114 -6.90 7.45 -4.65
C PRO A 114 -7.98 6.63 -3.94
N ASN A 115 -8.84 5.93 -4.69
CA ASN A 115 -9.94 5.11 -4.18
C ASN A 115 -9.76 3.61 -4.47
N PHE A 116 -8.52 3.16 -4.70
CA PHE A 116 -8.24 1.76 -5.00
C PHE A 116 -8.03 0.95 -3.72
N LEU A 117 -8.99 0.09 -3.38
CA LEU A 117 -8.96 -0.77 -2.19
C LEU A 117 -7.81 -1.80 -2.17
N TYR A 118 -7.20 -2.08 -3.32
CA TYR A 118 -6.11 -3.04 -3.48
C TYR A 118 -4.93 -2.37 -4.15
N GLN A 119 -3.77 -2.32 -3.51
CA GLN A 119 -2.61 -1.74 -4.19
C GLN A 119 -2.18 -2.60 -5.40
N TYR A 120 -2.17 -2.02 -6.58
CA TYR A 120 -1.72 -2.59 -7.85
C TYR A 120 -0.25 -3.01 -7.79
N SER A 121 0.57 -2.23 -7.09
CA SER A 121 1.98 -2.56 -6.83
C SER A 121 2.16 -3.78 -5.91
N GLY A 122 1.11 -4.22 -5.21
CA GLY A 122 1.17 -5.35 -4.28
C GLY A 122 1.97 -5.06 -3.01
N ILE A 123 2.36 -3.80 -2.77
CA ILE A 123 3.11 -3.36 -1.58
C ILE A 123 2.16 -2.63 -0.66
N THR A 124 1.86 -3.23 0.49
CA THR A 124 1.12 -2.55 1.57
C THR A 124 1.94 -1.47 2.25
N VAL A 125 1.26 -0.44 2.76
CA VAL A 125 1.93 0.63 3.51
C VAL A 125 2.68 0.02 4.71
N ALA A 126 2.03 -0.89 5.44
CA ALA A 126 2.64 -1.62 6.55
C ALA A 126 3.88 -2.42 6.13
N GLN A 127 3.86 -3.07 4.97
CA GLN A 127 5.04 -3.75 4.43
C GLN A 127 6.15 -2.75 4.11
N LEU A 128 5.86 -1.66 3.39
CA LEU A 128 6.84 -0.64 3.01
C LEU A 128 7.50 -0.01 4.25
N GLU A 129 6.73 0.26 5.29
CA GLU A 129 7.24 0.80 6.54
C GLU A 129 8.15 -0.17 7.27
N LEU A 130 7.73 -1.44 7.37
CA LEU A 130 8.59 -2.48 7.92
C LEU A 130 9.89 -2.61 7.12
N MET A 131 9.83 -2.49 5.80
CA MET A 131 11.03 -2.46 4.96
C MET A 131 11.91 -1.27 5.26
N SER A 132 11.29 -0.10 5.40
CA SER A 132 11.96 1.15 5.72
C SER A 132 12.67 1.07 7.07
N PHE A 133 12.03 0.44 8.05
CA PHE A 133 12.62 0.19 9.36
C PHE A 133 13.84 -0.75 9.28
N VAL A 134 13.72 -1.92 8.63
CA VAL A 134 14.82 -2.89 8.53
C VAL A 134 16.00 -2.33 7.71
N ALA A 135 15.73 -1.68 6.58
CA ALA A 135 16.74 -0.98 5.80
C ALA A 135 17.41 0.13 6.61
N GLY A 136 16.62 0.84 7.41
CA GLY A 136 17.11 1.90 8.25
C GLY A 136 18.07 1.38 9.31
N PHE A 137 17.68 0.33 10.05
CA PHE A 137 18.55 -0.30 11.03
C PHE A 137 19.84 -0.86 10.40
N GLN A 138 19.75 -1.41 9.19
CA GLN A 138 20.90 -1.90 8.44
C GLN A 138 21.85 -0.76 8.04
N LEU A 139 21.32 0.35 7.52
CA LEU A 139 22.11 1.53 7.18
C LEU A 139 22.79 2.11 8.41
N LEU A 140 22.07 2.18 9.54
CA LEU A 140 22.64 2.57 10.83
C LEU A 140 23.84 1.70 11.20
N LEU A 141 23.67 0.38 11.14
CA LEU A 141 24.74 -0.57 11.45
C LEU A 141 25.94 -0.35 10.52
N PHE A 142 25.71 -0.16 9.22
CA PHE A 142 26.77 0.15 8.26
C PHE A 142 27.50 1.46 8.61
N LEU A 143 26.78 2.54 8.91
CA LEU A 143 27.39 3.83 9.30
C LEU A 143 28.21 3.70 10.59
N ILE A 144 27.72 2.95 11.58
CA ILE A 144 28.47 2.64 12.80
C ILE A 144 29.75 1.88 12.45
N THR A 145 29.72 0.92 11.51
CA THR A 145 30.95 0.22 11.10
C THR A 145 32.00 1.15 10.49
N LEU A 146 31.58 2.17 9.72
CA LEU A 146 32.49 3.15 9.14
C LEU A 146 33.16 4.00 10.24
N VAL A 147 32.39 4.47 11.22
CA VAL A 147 32.88 5.30 12.33
C VAL A 147 33.75 4.49 13.30
N TYR A 148 33.33 3.27 13.63
CA TYR A 148 34.04 2.42 14.58
C TYR A 148 35.46 2.14 14.09
N GLU A 149 35.65 1.88 12.79
CA GLU A 149 36.97 1.66 12.23
C GLU A 149 37.82 2.93 12.12
N SER A 150 37.21 4.10 11.91
CA SER A 150 37.95 5.37 11.82
C SER A 150 38.37 5.93 13.18
N SER A 151 37.62 5.62 14.24
CA SER A 151 37.73 6.28 15.55
C SER A 151 38.29 5.39 16.66
N PHE A 152 38.08 4.06 16.59
CA PHE A 152 38.34 3.17 17.73
C PHE A 152 39.36 2.05 17.49
N LYS A 153 39.90 1.85 16.28
CA LYS A 153 41.10 1.02 16.11
C LYS A 153 42.30 1.82 16.59
N PRO A 154 42.86 1.56 17.78
CA PRO A 154 44.10 2.21 18.19
C PRO A 154 45.16 1.64 17.25
N GLY A 155 45.68 2.47 16.36
CA GLY A 155 46.78 2.07 15.48
C GLY A 155 47.96 1.65 16.34
N THR A 156 48.21 0.34 16.43
CA THR A 156 49.43 -0.28 16.97
C THR A 156 50.65 -0.05 16.07
N LYS A 157 50.61 0.94 15.17
CA LYS A 157 51.77 1.42 14.41
C LYS A 157 51.76 2.94 14.41
N ARG A 158 52.72 3.53 15.14
CA ARG A 158 53.10 4.94 15.05
C ARG A 158 53.38 5.29 13.58
N LEU A 159 52.42 5.86 12.88
CA LEU A 159 52.66 6.48 11.58
C LEU A 159 53.44 7.78 11.79
N PRO A 160 54.43 8.10 10.92
CA PRO A 160 55.21 9.33 11.02
C PRO A 160 54.29 10.56 10.91
N LYS A 161 54.55 11.56 11.76
CA LYS A 161 53.78 12.81 12.02
C LYS A 161 53.35 13.64 10.80
N LYS A 162 53.72 13.30 9.58
CA LYS A 162 53.58 14.18 8.40
C LYS A 162 52.16 14.24 7.79
N ASN A 163 51.26 13.32 8.13
CA ASN A 163 49.89 13.26 7.55
C ASN A 163 48.75 13.39 8.59
N GLN A 164 49.02 13.95 9.77
CA GLN A 164 48.05 14.00 10.89
C GLN A 164 46.82 14.89 10.62
N THR A 165 46.93 15.91 9.76
CA THR A 165 45.84 16.85 9.44
C THR A 165 44.74 16.23 8.58
N ASN A 166 45.09 15.42 7.57
CA ASN A 166 44.10 14.73 6.73
C ASN A 166 43.35 13.62 7.47
N HIS A 167 43.97 12.99 8.47
CA HIS A 167 43.34 11.93 9.22
C HIS A 167 42.24 12.45 10.15
N SER A 168 42.43 13.61 10.79
CA SER A 168 41.42 14.19 11.69
C SER A 168 40.19 14.69 10.95
N PHE A 169 40.36 15.26 9.74
CA PHE A 169 39.26 15.69 8.88
C PHE A 169 38.42 14.49 8.42
N ARG A 170 39.07 13.39 8.00
CA ARG A 170 38.39 12.17 7.55
C ARG A 170 37.58 11.52 8.69
N THR A 171 38.11 11.49 9.91
CA THR A 171 37.38 10.98 11.08
C THR A 171 36.18 11.88 11.43
N ARG A 172 36.35 13.21 11.42
CA ARG A 172 35.25 14.17 11.65
C ARG A 172 34.15 14.07 10.59
N ALA A 173 34.52 13.97 9.31
CA ALA A 173 33.57 13.80 8.22
C ALA A 173 32.79 12.48 8.33
N SER A 174 33.44 11.38 8.73
CA SER A 174 32.77 10.10 8.96
C SER A 174 31.77 10.14 10.12
N LEU A 175 32.11 10.84 11.20
CA LEU A 175 31.24 11.05 12.36
C LEU A 175 30.05 11.93 11.99
N MET A 176 30.26 13.00 11.23
CA MET A 176 29.18 13.85 10.71
C MET A 176 28.25 13.05 9.80
N MET A 177 28.79 12.27 8.86
CA MET A 177 28.00 11.39 7.98
C MET A 177 27.19 10.36 8.77
N ALA A 178 27.77 9.76 9.81
CA ALA A 178 27.03 8.85 10.68
C ALA A 178 25.96 9.59 11.49
N PHE A 179 26.22 10.79 11.99
CA PHE A 179 25.25 11.58 12.73
C PHE A 179 24.08 12.02 11.84
N VAL A 180 24.36 12.48 10.62
CA VAL A 180 23.37 12.81 9.59
C VAL A 180 22.57 11.56 9.19
N GLY A 181 23.23 10.42 9.01
CA GLY A 181 22.54 9.17 8.72
C GLY A 181 21.69 8.67 9.89
N ILE A 182 22.18 8.72 11.12
CA ILE A 182 21.41 8.39 12.34
C ILE A 182 20.19 9.29 12.46
N SER A 183 20.35 10.60 12.29
CA SER A 183 19.26 11.56 12.40
C SER A 183 18.23 11.41 11.29
N GLY A 184 18.64 11.15 10.04
CA GLY A 184 17.73 10.83 8.95
C GLY A 184 16.97 9.52 9.18
N LEU A 185 17.62 8.51 9.78
CA LEU A 185 16.99 7.25 10.14
C LEU A 185 16.04 7.37 11.30
N LEU A 186 16.37 8.17 12.32
CA LEU A 186 15.47 8.52 13.41
C LEU A 186 14.26 9.29 12.89
N ALA A 187 14.44 10.22 11.95
CA ALA A 187 13.32 10.92 11.32
C ALA A 187 12.40 9.97 10.53
N LEU A 188 12.97 9.08 9.70
CA LEU A 188 12.21 8.11 8.92
C LEU A 188 11.47 7.09 9.81
N SER A 189 12.13 6.59 10.85
CA SER A 189 11.56 5.60 11.78
C SER A 189 10.58 6.23 12.78
N ALA A 190 10.83 7.47 13.23
CA ALA A 190 9.89 8.21 14.06
C ALA A 190 8.61 8.54 13.29
N GLN A 191 8.71 8.90 12.01
CA GLN A 191 7.53 9.15 11.18
C GLN A 191 6.69 7.88 11.00
N THR A 192 7.32 6.73 10.79
CA THR A 192 6.66 5.42 10.80
C THR A 192 6.00 5.10 12.15
N LEU A 193 6.67 5.36 13.28
CA LEU A 193 6.09 5.15 14.62
C LEU A 193 4.93 6.12 14.93
N LEU A 194 5.04 7.38 14.50
CA LEU A 194 4.02 8.40 14.69
C LEU A 194 2.80 8.16 13.80
N ASN A 195 3.01 7.59 12.61
CA ASN A 195 1.94 7.21 11.69
C ASN A 195 1.36 5.82 11.98
N TRP A 196 1.98 5.02 12.85
CA TRP A 196 1.55 3.66 13.19
C TRP A 196 0.10 3.60 13.68
N THR A 197 -0.36 4.61 14.41
CA THR A 197 -1.77 4.71 14.86
C THR A 197 -2.73 5.04 13.72
N LEU A 198 -2.30 5.89 12.78
CA LEU A 198 -3.06 6.20 11.57
C LEU A 198 -3.20 4.95 10.67
N LEU A 199 -2.14 4.16 10.59
CA LEU A 199 -2.06 2.93 9.82
C LEU A 199 -2.84 1.77 10.41
N LEU A 200 -2.80 1.61 11.74
CA LEU A 200 -3.72 0.71 12.42
C LEU A 200 -5.17 1.18 12.20
N GLY A 201 -5.43 2.49 12.15
CA GLY A 201 -6.74 3.04 11.81
C GLY A 201 -7.20 2.71 10.38
N GLU A 202 -6.32 2.82 9.38
CA GLU A 202 -6.61 2.49 7.98
C GLU A 202 -6.74 0.98 7.71
N GLU A 203 -5.90 0.14 8.36
CA GLU A 203 -6.01 -1.32 8.22
C GLU A 203 -7.17 -1.92 9.02
N SER A 204 -7.47 -1.38 10.22
CA SER A 204 -8.60 -1.82 11.05
C SER A 204 -9.94 -1.22 10.64
N GLY A 205 -9.90 -0.17 9.82
CA GLY A 205 -11.09 0.40 9.23
C GLY A 205 -11.81 -0.63 8.35
N GLY A 206 -13.10 -0.83 8.63
CA GLY A 206 -13.98 -1.65 7.79
C GLY A 206 -14.03 -1.11 6.36
N TYR A 207 -14.64 -1.85 5.45
CA TYR A 207 -14.84 -1.42 4.05
C TYR A 207 -15.40 0.01 3.92
N GLU A 208 -16.19 0.44 4.91
CA GLU A 208 -16.61 1.83 5.21
C GLU A 208 -15.49 2.86 5.03
N THR A 209 -14.41 2.71 5.80
CA THR A 209 -13.28 3.63 5.79
C THR A 209 -12.52 3.63 4.46
N ARG A 210 -12.52 2.48 3.76
CA ARG A 210 -11.76 2.29 2.51
C ARG A 210 -12.52 2.72 1.26
N ILE A 211 -13.84 2.68 1.28
CA ILE A 211 -14.71 3.30 0.26
C ILE A 211 -14.82 4.82 0.51
N GLY A 212 -14.57 5.25 1.74
CA GLY A 212 -14.54 6.65 2.13
C GLY A 212 -15.91 7.30 2.10
N LYS A 213 -15.96 8.59 1.73
CA LYS A 213 -17.19 9.42 1.74
C LYS A 213 -18.34 8.87 0.89
N HIS A 214 -18.07 7.94 -0.03
CA HIS A 214 -19.07 7.35 -0.90
C HIS A 214 -19.79 6.12 -0.31
N TYR A 215 -19.30 5.58 0.81
CA TYR A 215 -19.89 4.39 1.42
C TYR A 215 -21.35 4.58 1.81
N LYS A 216 -21.69 5.73 2.38
CA LYS A 216 -23.06 6.05 2.79
C LYS A 216 -24.07 5.94 1.63
N TYR A 217 -23.67 6.29 0.41
CA TYR A 217 -24.53 6.19 -0.77
C TYR A 217 -24.77 4.74 -1.19
N ILE A 218 -23.77 3.88 -1.02
CA ILE A 218 -23.90 2.43 -1.24
C ILE A 218 -24.85 1.83 -0.20
N VAL A 219 -24.75 2.25 1.06
CA VAL A 219 -25.66 1.84 2.13
C VAL A 219 -27.09 2.28 1.83
N LEU A 220 -27.30 3.55 1.47
CA LEU A 220 -28.61 4.07 1.08
C LEU A 220 -29.24 3.25 -0.06
N LEU A 221 -28.46 2.92 -1.09
CA LEU A 221 -28.92 2.03 -2.16
C LEU A 221 -29.25 0.63 -1.64
N SER A 222 -28.43 0.05 -0.77
CA SER A 222 -28.64 -1.29 -0.24
C SER A 222 -29.85 -1.38 0.71
N GLU A 223 -30.18 -0.31 1.42
CA GLU A 223 -31.29 -0.29 2.37
C GLU A 223 -32.64 0.04 1.72
N HIS A 224 -32.62 0.84 0.64
CA HIS A 224 -33.85 1.40 0.05
C HIS A 224 -34.18 0.87 -1.35
N THR A 225 -33.50 -0.16 -1.83
CA THR A 225 -33.82 -0.80 -3.12
C THR A 225 -34.10 -2.29 -2.96
N PRO A 226 -34.98 -2.90 -3.78
CA PRO A 226 -35.23 -4.35 -3.73
C PRO A 226 -33.96 -5.18 -3.99
N THR A 227 -33.87 -6.39 -3.44
CA THR A 227 -32.69 -7.25 -3.60
C THR A 227 -32.51 -7.80 -5.02
N ASP A 228 -33.59 -7.92 -5.79
CA ASP A 228 -33.64 -8.34 -7.19
C ASP A 228 -33.55 -7.16 -8.18
N SER A 229 -33.34 -5.95 -7.67
CA SER A 229 -33.32 -4.74 -8.48
C SER A 229 -32.03 -4.58 -9.30
N LEU A 230 -32.11 -3.71 -10.30
CA LEU A 230 -30.95 -3.22 -11.03
C LEU A 230 -30.53 -1.86 -10.46
N VAL A 231 -29.28 -1.78 -10.00
CA VAL A 231 -28.67 -0.57 -9.47
C VAL A 231 -27.71 0.00 -10.50
N ILE A 232 -27.95 1.26 -10.86
CA ILE A 232 -27.08 2.06 -11.71
C ILE A 232 -26.06 2.75 -10.80
N HIS A 233 -24.79 2.42 -10.99
CA HIS A 233 -23.69 3.05 -10.28
C HIS A 233 -22.91 3.95 -11.24
N PRO A 234 -22.19 4.97 -10.74
CA PRO A 234 -21.49 5.89 -11.62
C PRO A 234 -20.37 5.21 -12.44
N PRO A 235 -19.95 5.87 -13.54
CA PRO A 235 -18.71 5.61 -14.25
C PRO A 235 -17.54 5.36 -13.29
N GLN A 236 -16.70 4.39 -13.63
CA GLN A 236 -15.51 4.09 -12.84
C GLN A 236 -14.35 4.97 -13.33
N GLY A 237 -13.71 5.73 -12.43
CA GLY A 237 -12.64 6.71 -12.74
C GLY A 237 -12.00 7.25 -11.46
N ASP A 238 -11.10 8.25 -11.51
CA ASP A 238 -10.25 8.72 -10.38
C ASP A 238 -10.95 8.79 -9.00
N ARG A 239 -12.23 9.19 -8.94
CA ARG A 239 -12.99 9.40 -7.69
C ARG A 239 -13.92 8.26 -7.26
N TRP A 240 -14.18 7.28 -8.12
CA TRP A 240 -14.97 6.08 -7.79
C TRP A 240 -14.12 4.83 -7.95
N PRO A 241 -14.37 3.76 -7.18
CA PRO A 241 -13.52 2.58 -7.25
C PRO A 241 -13.44 2.08 -8.72
N ALA A 242 -12.23 2.09 -9.30
CA ALA A 242 -11.99 1.71 -10.70
C ALA A 242 -12.51 0.29 -11.00
N ILE A 243 -12.56 -0.14 -12.26
CA ILE A 243 -13.10 -1.45 -12.69
C ILE A 243 -12.65 -2.64 -11.80
N GLY A 244 -11.44 -2.60 -11.25
CA GLY A 244 -10.92 -3.59 -10.29
C GLY A 244 -11.62 -3.68 -8.92
N ASN A 245 -12.44 -2.70 -8.53
CA ASN A 245 -13.19 -2.65 -7.27
C ASN A 245 -14.70 -2.88 -7.44
N GLN A 246 -15.15 -3.25 -8.64
CA GLN A 246 -16.50 -3.81 -8.81
C GLN A 246 -16.82 -4.93 -7.82
N PRO A 247 -15.89 -5.83 -7.43
CA PRO A 247 -16.15 -6.84 -6.41
C PRO A 247 -16.55 -6.25 -5.05
N VAL A 248 -16.08 -5.05 -4.72
CA VAL A 248 -16.41 -4.38 -3.45
C VAL A 248 -17.78 -3.73 -3.52
N LEU A 249 -18.12 -3.02 -4.61
CA LEU A 249 -19.49 -2.55 -4.84
C LEU A 249 -20.49 -3.72 -4.88
N ARG A 250 -20.09 -4.81 -5.56
CA ARG A 250 -20.85 -6.07 -5.63
C ARG A 250 -21.05 -6.66 -4.25
N TYR A 251 -20.05 -6.65 -3.37
CA TYR A 251 -20.18 -7.17 -2.01
C TYR A 251 -21.29 -6.46 -1.21
N PHE A 252 -21.38 -5.13 -1.30
CA PHE A 252 -22.39 -4.36 -0.56
C PHE A 252 -23.78 -4.37 -1.17
N LEU A 253 -23.87 -4.48 -2.50
CA LEU A 253 -25.13 -4.38 -3.22
C LEU A 253 -25.68 -5.75 -3.64
N TYR A 254 -24.94 -6.84 -3.45
CA TYR A 254 -25.43 -8.20 -3.70
C TYR A 254 -26.76 -8.44 -2.94
N PRO A 255 -27.78 -9.06 -3.57
CA PRO A 255 -27.75 -9.74 -4.88
C PRO A 255 -28.14 -8.90 -6.10
N ARG A 256 -28.24 -7.57 -5.97
CA ARG A 256 -28.73 -6.68 -7.03
C ARG A 256 -27.87 -6.77 -8.29
N THR A 257 -28.48 -6.53 -9.44
CA THR A 257 -27.75 -6.42 -10.71
C THR A 257 -27.10 -5.05 -10.79
N LEU A 258 -25.82 -4.97 -11.09
CA LEU A 258 -25.09 -3.70 -11.15
C LEU A 258 -24.84 -3.31 -12.61
N VAL A 259 -25.16 -2.05 -12.95
CA VAL A 259 -24.86 -1.48 -14.27
C VAL A 259 -24.11 -0.17 -14.10
N SER A 260 -23.02 0.00 -14.84
CA SER A 260 -22.26 1.25 -14.83
C SER A 260 -22.93 2.28 -15.73
N GLY A 261 -23.11 3.49 -15.23
CA GLY A 261 -23.64 4.63 -15.99
C GLY A 261 -22.86 4.93 -17.27
N ALA A 262 -21.53 4.69 -17.29
CA ALA A 262 -20.70 4.88 -18.50
C ALA A 262 -20.82 3.77 -19.56
N LEU A 263 -21.60 2.73 -19.28
CA LEU A 263 -21.98 1.73 -20.29
C LEU A 263 -23.37 2.03 -20.86
N LEU A 264 -24.04 3.05 -20.34
CA LEU A 264 -25.38 3.45 -20.76
C LEU A 264 -25.28 4.52 -21.85
N ASN A 265 -24.63 4.16 -22.95
CA ASN A 265 -24.27 5.10 -24.02
C ASN A 265 -25.30 5.09 -25.16
N ASP A 266 -26.28 4.19 -25.10
CA ASP A 266 -27.34 4.03 -26.09
C ASP A 266 -28.69 3.86 -25.38
N GLN A 267 -29.70 4.55 -25.89
CA GLN A 267 -31.09 4.43 -25.44
C GLN A 267 -31.60 2.99 -25.60
N GLU A 268 -31.10 2.23 -26.59
CA GLU A 268 -31.50 0.83 -26.81
C GLU A 268 -31.14 -0.08 -25.63
N ASP A 269 -29.98 0.16 -24.98
CA ASP A 269 -29.57 -0.60 -23.81
C ASP A 269 -30.38 -0.22 -22.56
N MET A 270 -30.90 1.01 -22.51
CA MET A 270 -31.78 1.48 -21.44
C MET A 270 -33.18 0.89 -21.53
N GLU A 271 -33.71 0.72 -22.75
CA GLU A 271 -34.99 0.04 -22.98
C GLU A 271 -34.94 -1.44 -22.55
N LYS A 272 -33.76 -2.07 -22.61
CA LYS A 272 -33.55 -3.44 -22.08
C LYS A 272 -33.59 -3.46 -20.55
N ILE A 273 -33.05 -2.43 -19.89
CA ILE A 273 -33.02 -2.30 -18.42
C ILE A 273 -34.43 -2.07 -17.86
N LYS A 274 -35.28 -1.29 -18.55
CA LYS A 274 -36.64 -0.87 -18.17
C LYS A 274 -36.74 -0.08 -16.87
N VAL A 275 -36.19 -0.59 -15.77
CA VAL A 275 -36.21 0.02 -14.44
C VAL A 275 -34.83 -0.08 -13.80
N GLY A 276 -34.34 1.04 -13.26
CA GLY A 276 -33.09 1.11 -12.51
C GLY A 276 -33.21 1.94 -11.24
N TYR A 277 -32.27 1.78 -10.32
CA TYR A 277 -32.19 2.56 -9.09
C TYR A 277 -30.83 3.25 -8.96
N PHE A 278 -30.81 4.49 -8.49
CA PHE A 278 -29.58 5.26 -8.25
C PHE A 278 -29.76 6.23 -7.08
N THR A 279 -28.68 6.85 -6.58
CA THR A 279 -28.69 7.72 -5.39
C THR A 279 -28.10 9.11 -5.65
N GLU A 280 -28.89 10.18 -5.71
CA GLU A 280 -28.34 11.54 -5.86
C GLU A 280 -27.35 11.89 -4.74
N VAL A 281 -26.26 12.54 -5.15
CA VAL A 281 -25.24 13.07 -4.24
C VAL A 281 -25.31 14.60 -4.26
N PRO A 282 -25.42 15.25 -3.10
CA PRO A 282 -25.52 16.71 -3.02
C PRO A 282 -24.36 17.40 -3.74
N ALA A 283 -24.65 18.44 -4.53
CA ALA A 283 -23.64 19.23 -5.25
C ALA A 283 -22.60 19.88 -4.31
N THR A 284 -22.98 20.11 -3.04
CA THR A 284 -22.09 20.62 -1.97
C THR A 284 -20.96 19.66 -1.61
N SER A 285 -21.01 18.40 -2.03
CA SER A 285 -19.95 17.41 -1.82
C SER A 285 -18.68 17.66 -2.65
N GLY A 286 -18.70 18.63 -3.58
CA GLY A 286 -17.57 18.94 -4.47
C GLY A 286 -17.33 17.88 -5.55
N ASP A 287 -18.22 16.90 -5.70
CA ASP A 287 -18.14 15.79 -6.64
C ASP A 287 -19.23 15.90 -7.71
N ALA A 288 -18.91 16.57 -8.82
CA ALA A 288 -19.81 16.79 -9.97
C ALA A 288 -20.09 15.55 -10.84
N ILE A 289 -19.80 14.33 -10.36
CA ILE A 289 -19.81 13.08 -11.16
C ILE A 289 -21.09 12.25 -10.89
N TRP A 290 -21.95 12.70 -9.99
CA TRP A 290 -23.23 12.03 -9.73
C TRP A 290 -24.31 12.47 -10.71
N PRO A 291 -25.25 11.59 -11.13
CA PRO A 291 -26.26 11.95 -12.09
C PRO A 291 -27.00 13.22 -11.77
N ILE A 292 -26.94 14.12 -12.75
CA ILE A 292 -27.66 15.40 -12.73
C ILE A 292 -29.02 15.14 -13.35
N ILE A 293 -30.07 15.30 -12.55
CA ILE A 293 -31.45 15.20 -13.02
C ILE A 293 -31.85 16.53 -13.67
N ILE A 294 -32.24 16.47 -14.94
CA ILE A 294 -32.75 17.60 -15.72
C ILE A 294 -34.23 17.36 -15.98
N ASP A 295 -35.07 17.82 -15.05
CA ASP A 295 -36.53 17.64 -15.12
C ASP A 295 -37.17 18.30 -16.34
N SER A 296 -36.61 19.43 -16.80
CA SER A 296 -37.13 20.16 -17.97
C SER A 296 -37.10 19.34 -19.25
N ASN A 297 -36.17 18.39 -19.36
CA ASN A 297 -35.94 17.57 -20.56
C ASN A 297 -36.09 16.07 -20.28
N LYS A 298 -36.63 15.71 -19.09
CA LYS A 298 -36.73 14.33 -18.58
C LYS A 298 -35.47 13.51 -18.84
N SER A 299 -34.33 14.06 -18.42
CA SER A 299 -33.06 13.41 -18.62
C SER A 299 -32.20 13.35 -17.38
N ILE A 300 -31.29 12.38 -17.39
CA ILE A 300 -30.29 12.19 -16.36
C ILE A 300 -28.93 12.18 -17.06
N ILE A 301 -28.01 13.02 -16.63
CA ILE A 301 -26.64 13.02 -17.15
C ILE A 301 -25.77 12.20 -16.20
N PHE A 302 -25.39 11.00 -16.59
CA PHE A 302 -24.32 10.24 -15.93
C PHE A 302 -22.96 10.78 -16.42
N ASP A 303 -21.85 10.64 -15.65
CA ASP A 303 -20.48 11.18 -15.91
C ASP A 303 -20.30 12.68 -16.21
N GLY A 304 -21.36 13.45 -16.45
CA GLY A 304 -21.25 14.81 -16.98
C GLY A 304 -21.25 14.88 -18.51
N GLU A 305 -21.31 13.75 -19.23
CA GLU A 305 -21.33 13.71 -20.69
C GLU A 305 -22.56 12.95 -21.24
N ASN A 306 -22.92 11.82 -20.63
CA ASN A 306 -23.95 10.92 -21.15
C ASN A 306 -25.36 11.27 -20.66
N GLU A 307 -26.14 11.94 -21.51
CA GLU A 307 -27.55 12.28 -21.27
C GLU A 307 -28.48 11.10 -21.62
N ILE A 308 -29.26 10.63 -20.64
CA ILE A 308 -30.21 9.53 -20.79
C ILE A 308 -31.64 10.01 -20.58
N LYS A 309 -32.55 9.68 -21.49
CA LYS A 309 -33.98 9.99 -21.35
C LYS A 309 -34.69 8.99 -20.48
N TYR A 310 -35.54 9.48 -19.58
CA TYR A 310 -36.42 8.66 -18.75
C TYR A 310 -37.91 8.94 -19.02
N LYS A 311 -38.75 7.92 -18.85
CA LYS A 311 -40.22 8.04 -18.89
C LYS A 311 -40.77 8.61 -17.60
N SER A 312 -40.34 8.06 -16.47
CA SER A 312 -40.71 8.51 -15.12
C SER A 312 -39.56 8.36 -14.14
N LEU A 313 -39.52 9.27 -13.18
CA LEU A 313 -38.57 9.28 -12.08
C LEU A 313 -39.35 9.37 -10.77
N GLU A 314 -39.13 8.41 -9.88
CA GLU A 314 -39.80 8.29 -8.59
C GLU A 314 -38.76 8.41 -7.47
N GLU A 315 -38.94 9.36 -6.57
CA GLU A 315 -38.11 9.50 -5.36
C GLU A 315 -38.55 8.45 -4.34
N ILE A 316 -37.70 7.47 -4.06
CA ILE A 316 -37.99 6.34 -3.15
C ILE A 316 -37.61 6.69 -1.71
N PHE A 317 -36.56 7.50 -1.52
CA PHE A 317 -36.06 7.88 -0.21
C PHE A 317 -35.35 9.23 -0.26
N THR A 318 -35.50 10.02 0.80
CA THR A 318 -34.81 11.31 0.97
C THR A 318 -34.34 11.46 2.42
N SER A 319 -33.09 11.90 2.56
CA SER A 319 -32.46 12.25 3.82
C SER A 319 -31.53 13.45 3.65
N ASP A 320 -31.04 13.98 4.76
CA ASP A 320 -29.98 15.01 4.75
C ASP A 320 -28.68 14.50 4.09
N GLU A 321 -28.51 13.18 4.02
CA GLU A 321 -27.31 12.56 3.47
C GLU A 321 -27.36 12.32 1.96
N GLY A 322 -28.55 12.26 1.36
CA GLY A 322 -28.78 11.97 -0.06
C GLY A 322 -30.19 11.46 -0.35
N LYS A 323 -30.47 11.23 -1.64
CA LYS A 323 -31.77 10.73 -2.11
C LYS A 323 -31.62 9.48 -2.96
N VAL A 324 -32.57 8.57 -2.91
CA VAL A 324 -32.63 7.37 -3.76
C VAL A 324 -33.78 7.50 -4.74
N PHE A 325 -33.49 7.26 -6.02
CA PHE A 325 -34.43 7.34 -7.11
C PHE A 325 -34.63 5.99 -7.77
N LYS A 326 -35.86 5.76 -8.24
CA LYS A 326 -36.23 4.72 -9.17
C LYS A 326 -36.55 5.38 -10.51
N VAL A 327 -35.86 4.96 -11.55
CA VAL A 327 -36.00 5.48 -12.90
C VAL A 327 -36.58 4.43 -13.81
N VAL A 328 -37.51 4.85 -14.67
CA VAL A 328 -38.11 4.02 -15.72
C VAL A 328 -37.71 4.61 -17.06
N PHE A 329 -37.11 3.80 -17.92
CA PHE A 329 -36.61 4.19 -19.25
C PHE A 329 -37.60 3.85 -20.36
#